data_AF-A0A7C2WEP2-F1
#
_entry.id   AF-A0A7C2WEP2-F1
#
_cell.length_a   1.000
_cell.length_b   1.000
_cell.length_c   1.000
_cell.angle_alpha   90.00
_cell.angle_beta   90.00
_cell.angle_gamma   90.00
#
_symmetry.space_group_name_H-M   'P 1'
#
loop_
_entity.id
_entity.type
_entity.pdbx_description
1 polymer ?
#
loop_
_entity_poly.entity_id
_entity_poly.type
_entity_poly.pdbx_seq_one_letter_code
_entity_poly.pdbx_strand_id
1 'polypeptide(L)'
;EGRVCPDQIVVTGHKSVFVPYVDPGLQLAREVRARMREFVDQEGVLPSTILLENHGFFAMGDTAKKVMNITDMAEKSARIVLSAYATGGPKYLSEADVRRIDTRPDELYRRKYV
;
A
#
# COMPACT_ATOMS: atom_id res chain seq x y z
N GLU A 1 5.02 -4.86 -4.44
CA GLU A 1 5.27 -5.74 -3.28
C GLU A 1 3.98 -6.42 -2.85
N GLY A 2 4.08 -7.63 -2.29
CA GLY A 2 2.95 -8.54 -2.11
C GLY A 2 2.02 -8.21 -0.95
N ARG A 3 0.78 -8.69 -1.04
CA ARG A 3 -0.25 -8.55 0.00
C ARG A 3 -0.27 -9.79 0.88
N VAL A 4 -0.21 -9.62 2.20
CA VAL A 4 -0.15 -10.74 3.16
C VAL A 4 -1.50 -11.15 3.71
N CYS A 5 -2.51 -10.28 3.60
CA CYS A 5 -3.87 -10.59 4.02
C CYS A 5 -4.92 -9.78 3.22
N PRO A 6 -6.19 -10.23 3.19
CA PRO A 6 -7.27 -9.52 2.52
C PRO A 6 -7.47 -8.09 3.04
N ASP A 7 -7.42 -7.88 4.36
CA ASP A 7 -7.64 -6.55 4.95
C ASP A 7 -6.61 -5.52 4.48
N GLN A 8 -5.37 -5.94 4.21
CA GLN A 8 -4.35 -5.06 3.64
C GLN A 8 -4.78 -4.52 2.29
N ILE A 9 -5.39 -5.35 1.44
CA ILE A 9 -5.91 -4.94 0.12
C ILE A 9 -7.01 -3.91 0.30
N VAL A 10 -7.93 -4.15 1.22
CA VAL A 10 -9.09 -3.29 1.44
C VAL A 10 -8.67 -1.90 1.91
N VAL A 11 -7.75 -1.83 2.88
CA VAL A 11 -7.35 -0.57 3.50
C VAL A 11 -6.25 0.16 2.71
N THR A 12 -5.27 -0.57 2.15
CA THR A 12 -4.08 0.03 1.51
C THR A 12 -4.05 -0.08 -0.02
N GLY A 13 -5.12 -0.61 -0.61
CA GLY A 13 -5.25 -0.86 -2.04
C GLY A 13 -4.58 -2.16 -2.50
N HIS A 14 -4.81 -2.56 -3.75
CA HIS A 14 -4.20 -3.76 -4.33
C HIS A 14 -2.69 -3.63 -4.53
N LYS A 15 -2.20 -2.41 -4.80
CA LYS A 15 -0.78 -2.11 -5.08
C LYS A 15 -0.32 -0.82 -4.38
N SER A 16 0.97 -0.74 -4.09
CA SER A 16 1.64 0.42 -3.48
C SER A 16 2.66 0.98 -4.47
N VAL A 17 2.93 2.28 -4.40
CA VAL A 17 4.06 2.89 -5.11
C VAL A 17 5.35 2.62 -4.33
N PHE A 18 6.45 2.33 -5.02
CA PHE A 18 7.77 2.19 -4.42
C PHE A 18 8.72 3.24 -4.99
N VAL A 19 9.36 4.00 -4.12
CA VAL A 19 10.33 5.05 -4.44
C VAL A 19 11.71 4.62 -3.92
N PRO A 20 12.72 4.49 -4.82
CA PRO A 20 14.10 4.24 -4.42
C PRO A 20 14.64 5.36 -3.55
N TYR A 21 15.74 5.08 -2.84
CA TYR A 21 16.35 6.08 -1.96
C TYR A 21 16.79 7.31 -2.76
N VAL A 22 16.33 8.46 -2.31
CA VAL A 22 16.72 9.79 -2.79
C VAL A 22 16.70 10.75 -1.60
N ASP A 23 17.49 11.82 -1.65
CA ASP A 23 17.59 12.75 -0.53
C ASP A 23 16.23 13.40 -0.21
N PRO A 24 15.86 13.48 1.09
CA PRO A 24 14.64 14.16 1.51
C PRO A 24 14.59 15.62 1.03
N GLY A 25 13.36 16.13 0.86
CA GLY A 25 13.12 17.48 0.37
C GLY A 25 12.72 17.49 -1.11
N LEU A 26 13.29 18.41 -1.89
CA LEU A 26 12.82 18.68 -3.25
C LEU A 26 13.06 17.52 -4.22
N GLN A 27 14.15 16.77 -4.08
CA GLN A 27 14.45 15.62 -4.93
C GLN A 27 13.41 14.51 -4.71
N LEU A 28 13.21 14.11 -3.46
CA LEU A 28 12.16 13.17 -3.08
C LEU A 28 10.78 13.60 -3.60
N ALA A 29 10.40 14.88 -3.42
CA ALA A 29 9.10 15.37 -3.89
C ALA A 29 8.92 15.22 -5.42
N ARG A 30 9.98 15.42 -6.20
CA ARG A 30 9.94 15.24 -7.66
C ARG A 30 9.82 13.78 -8.06
N GLU A 31 10.58 12.90 -7.41
CA GLU A 31 10.54 11.46 -7.68
C GLU A 31 9.18 10.85 -7.30
N VAL A 32 8.67 11.18 -6.12
CA VAL A 32 7.33 10.77 -5.67
C VAL A 32 6.26 11.20 -6.67
N ARG A 33 6.32 12.44 -7.18
CA ARG A 33 5.37 12.93 -8.18
C ARG A 33 5.46 12.15 -9.50
N ALA A 34 6.66 11.81 -9.96
CA ALA A 34 6.84 11.03 -11.19
C ALA A 34 6.24 9.63 -11.05
N ARG A 35 6.56 8.93 -9.97
CA ARG A 35 6.09 7.57 -9.68
C ARG A 35 4.60 7.49 -9.42
N MET A 36 4.03 8.49 -8.74
CA MET A 36 2.59 8.59 -8.53
C MET A 36 1.84 8.75 -9.86
N ARG A 37 2.36 9.54 -10.80
CA ARG A 37 1.76 9.70 -12.13
C ARG A 37 1.80 8.38 -12.91
N GLU A 38 2.96 7.73 -12.94
CA GLU A 38 3.10 6.42 -13.58
C GLU A 38 2.11 5.39 -13.00
N PHE A 39 1.96 5.36 -11.68
CA PHE A 39 0.98 4.49 -11.02
C PHE A 39 -0.45 4.80 -11.45
N VAL A 40 -0.84 6.08 -11.50
CA VAL A 40 -2.19 6.47 -11.94
C VAL A 40 -2.42 6.08 -13.40
N ASP A 41 -1.42 6.26 -14.27
CA ASP A 41 -1.52 5.89 -15.68
C ASP A 41 -1.66 4.37 -15.86
N GLN A 42 -0.98 3.57 -15.03
CA GLN A 42 -1.02 2.10 -15.09
C GLN A 42 -2.26 1.49 -14.42
N GLU A 43 -2.68 2.02 -13.27
CA GLU A 43 -3.66 1.40 -12.39
C GLU A 43 -5.04 2.09 -12.45
N GLY A 44 -5.13 3.29 -13.03
CA GLY A 44 -6.37 4.07 -13.14
C GLY A 44 -6.93 4.59 -11.81
N VAL A 45 -6.16 4.46 -10.72
CA VAL A 45 -6.54 4.88 -9.36
C VAL A 45 -5.39 5.58 -8.66
N LEU A 46 -5.71 6.40 -7.65
CA LEU A 46 -4.69 7.01 -6.78
C LEU A 46 -4.12 5.96 -5.81
N PRO A 47 -2.81 5.98 -5.53
CA PRO A 47 -2.23 5.08 -4.55
C PRO A 47 -2.61 5.49 -3.13
N SER A 48 -2.96 4.51 -2.29
CA SER A 48 -3.17 4.76 -0.84
C SER A 48 -1.86 4.78 -0.06
N THR A 49 -0.80 4.16 -0.59
CA THR A 49 0.51 4.05 0.08
C THR A 49 1.66 4.25 -0.91
N ILE A 50 2.67 4.99 -0.46
CA ILE A 50 3.94 5.19 -1.18
C ILE A 50 5.08 4.79 -0.23
N LEU A 51 5.81 3.74 -0.56
CA LEU A 51 6.93 3.22 0.20
C LEU A 51 8.22 3.91 -0.23
N LEU A 52 9.02 4.35 0.74
CA LEU A 52 10.28 5.06 0.53
C LEU A 52 11.42 4.20 1.04
N GLU A 53 12.28 3.75 0.13
CA GLU A 53 13.45 2.95 0.48
C GLU A 53 14.33 3.65 1.51
N ASN A 54 14.69 2.95 2.58
CA ASN A 54 15.55 3.44 3.66
C ASN A 54 15.06 4.73 4.35
N HIS A 55 13.75 5.00 4.34
CA HIS A 55 13.20 6.22 4.93
C HIS A 55 11.88 5.99 5.69
N GLY A 56 10.89 5.38 5.05
CA GLY A 56 9.56 5.22 5.65
C GLY A 56 8.49 5.08 4.58
N PHE A 57 7.32 5.69 4.79
CA PHE A 57 6.23 5.65 3.82
C PHE A 57 5.31 6.87 3.95
N PHE A 58 4.50 7.10 2.91
CA PHE A 58 3.38 8.05 2.95
C PHE A 58 2.04 7.30 2.90
N ALA A 59 1.11 7.70 3.76
CA ALA A 59 -0.28 7.28 3.76
C ALA A 59 -1.16 8.36 3.11
N MET A 60 -2.00 7.97 2.14
CA MET A 60 -2.82 8.88 1.35
C MET A 60 -4.31 8.60 1.58
N GLY A 61 -5.03 9.56 2.16
CA GLY A 61 -6.47 9.48 2.42
C GLY A 61 -7.16 10.83 2.31
N ASP A 62 -8.45 10.81 2.02
CA ASP A 62 -9.34 11.98 1.92
C ASP A 62 -9.77 12.52 3.30
N THR A 63 -9.53 11.75 4.37
CA THR A 63 -9.83 12.11 5.76
C THR A 63 -8.68 11.67 6.66
N ALA A 64 -8.51 12.36 7.79
CA ALA A 64 -7.51 11.99 8.79
C ALA A 64 -7.70 10.55 9.31
N LYS A 65 -8.96 10.13 9.51
CA LYS A 65 -9.30 8.76 9.92
C LYS A 65 -8.76 7.72 8.91
N LYS A 66 -8.98 7.95 7.61
CA LYS A 66 -8.49 7.04 6.57
C LYS A 66 -6.97 6.99 6.51
N VAL A 67 -6.29 8.13 6.66
CA VAL A 67 -4.82 8.19 6.74
C VAL A 67 -4.30 7.38 7.93
N MET A 68 -4.94 7.46 9.10
CA MET A 68 -4.59 6.67 10.27
C MET A 68 -4.82 5.17 10.05
N ASN A 69 -5.96 4.78 9.50
CA ASN A 69 -6.26 3.38 9.20
C ASN A 69 -5.27 2.76 8.21
N ILE A 70 -4.87 3.52 7.17
CA ILE A 70 -3.82 3.13 6.24
C ILE A 70 -2.48 2.94 6.96
N THR A 71 -2.16 3.86 7.87
CA THR A 71 -0.92 3.80 8.65
C THR A 71 -0.85 2.57 9.54
N ASP A 72 -1.91 2.31 10.30
CA ASP A 72 -1.99 1.15 11.19
C ASP A 72 -1.98 -0.17 10.40
N MET A 73 -2.66 -0.22 9.25
CA MET A 73 -2.63 -1.41 8.40
C MET A 73 -1.26 -1.64 7.75
N ALA A 74 -0.58 -0.58 7.32
CA ALA A 74 0.78 -0.68 6.78
C ALA A 74 1.74 -1.23 7.83
N GLU A 75 1.69 -0.71 9.05
CA GLU A 75 2.50 -1.17 10.19
C GLU A 75 2.18 -2.63 10.57
N LYS A 76 0.89 -2.98 10.68
CA LYS A 76 0.46 -4.37 10.91
C LYS A 76 0.99 -5.30 9.81
N SER A 77 0.89 -4.90 8.55
CA SER A 77 1.34 -5.71 7.41
C SER A 77 2.86 -5.89 7.44
N ALA A 78 3.63 -4.84 7.75
CA ALA A 78 5.08 -4.91 7.92
C ALA A 78 5.46 -5.87 9.06
N ARG A 79 4.76 -5.82 10.20
CA ARG A 79 4.98 -6.75 11.32
C ARG A 79 4.69 -8.20 10.96
N ILE A 80 3.63 -8.46 10.19
CA ILE A 80 3.32 -9.80 9.68
C ILE A 80 4.46 -10.31 8.79
N VAL A 81 4.92 -9.50 7.84
CA VAL A 81 6.04 -9.84 6.96
C VAL A 81 7.31 -10.12 7.76
N LEU A 82 7.69 -9.22 8.67
CA LEU A 82 8.87 -9.36 9.50
C LEU A 82 8.81 -10.63 10.36
N SER A 83 7.67 -10.89 11.00
CA SER A 83 7.46 -12.08 11.83
C SER A 83 7.47 -13.37 11.01
N ALA A 84 6.97 -13.35 9.78
CA ALA A 84 6.96 -14.52 8.90
C ALA A 84 8.38 -14.97 8.53
N TYR A 85 9.36 -14.05 8.46
CA TYR A 85 10.76 -14.42 8.25
C TYR A 85 11.34 -15.29 9.39
N ALA A 86 10.77 -15.23 10.60
CA ALA A 86 11.17 -16.13 11.69
C ALA A 86 10.73 -17.59 11.46
N THR A 87 9.80 -17.84 10.53
CA THR A 87 9.18 -19.16 10.30
C THR A 87 9.24 -19.63 8.85
N GLY A 88 10.19 -19.11 8.06
CA GLY A 88 10.43 -19.54 6.67
C GLY A 88 10.05 -18.52 5.59
N GLY A 89 9.66 -17.31 5.98
CA GLY A 89 9.39 -16.19 5.08
C GLY A 89 7.90 -15.95 4.82
N PRO A 90 7.55 -14.74 4.35
CA PRO A 90 6.17 -14.39 4.04
C PRO A 90 5.64 -15.17 2.83
N LYS A 91 4.40 -15.65 2.93
CA LYS A 91 3.62 -16.14 1.78
C LYS A 91 2.63 -15.06 1.38
N TYR A 92 2.88 -14.44 0.23
CA TYR A 92 2.01 -13.42 -0.32
C TYR A 92 0.82 -14.03 -1.06
N LEU A 93 -0.29 -13.31 -1.08
CA LEU A 93 -1.43 -13.61 -1.93
C LEU A 93 -1.02 -13.56 -3.41
N SER A 94 -1.59 -14.47 -4.20
CA SER A 94 -1.41 -14.47 -5.64
C SER A 94 -2.01 -13.19 -6.25
N GLU A 95 -1.51 -12.74 -7.40
CA GLU A 95 -2.10 -11.57 -8.06
C GLU A 95 -3.58 -11.78 -8.41
N ALA A 96 -3.97 -13.02 -8.73
CA ALA A 96 -5.36 -13.37 -9.02
C ALA A 96 -6.25 -13.19 -7.79
N ASP A 97 -5.78 -13.61 -6.61
CA ASP A 97 -6.49 -13.38 -5.35
C ASP A 97 -6.54 -11.92 -4.98
N VAL A 98 -5.44 -11.19 -5.16
CA VAL A 98 -5.39 -9.74 -4.91
C VAL A 98 -6.44 -9.02 -5.76
N ARG A 99 -6.46 -9.26 -7.08
CA ARG A 99 -7.45 -8.66 -8.00
C ARG A 99 -8.88 -9.05 -7.61
N ARG A 100 -9.13 -10.32 -7.32
CA ARG A 100 -10.46 -10.81 -6.93
C ARG A 100 -10.98 -10.17 -5.64
N ILE A 101 -10.12 -9.98 -4.65
CA ILE A 101 -10.48 -9.33 -3.37
C ILE A 101 -10.69 -7.83 -3.59
N ASP A 102 -9.81 -7.18 -4.35
CA ASP A 102 -9.87 -5.74 -4.64
C ASP A 102 -11.19 -5.32 -5.32
N THR A 103 -11.74 -6.18 -6.18
CA THR A 103 -12.99 -5.93 -6.90
C THR A 103 -14.23 -6.57 -6.26
N ARG A 104 -14.12 -7.20 -5.08
CA ARG A 104 -15.24 -7.91 -4.45
C ARG A 104 -16.30 -6.92 -3.95
N PRO A 105 -17.60 -7.07 -4.28
CA PRO A 105 -18.61 -6.05 -3.96
C PRO A 105 -18.73 -5.68 -2.47
N ASP A 106 -18.61 -6.66 -1.58
CA ASP A 106 -18.64 -6.50 -0.13
C ASP A 106 -17.40 -5.78 0.40
N GLU A 107 -16.22 -6.01 -0.19
CA GLU A 107 -14.99 -5.30 0.17
C GLU A 107 -15.00 -3.84 -0.33
N LEU A 108 -15.59 -3.60 -1.51
CA LEU A 108 -15.86 -2.25 -2.01
C LEU A 108 -16.84 -1.48 -1.11
N TYR A 109 -17.83 -2.17 -0.54
CA TYR A 109 -18.71 -1.58 0.47
C TYR A 109 -17.93 -1.27 1.75
N ARG A 110 -17.13 -2.21 2.25
CA ARG A 110 -16.31 -2.05 3.46
C ARG A 110 -15.34 -0.88 3.36
N ARG A 111 -14.73 -0.65 2.19
CA ARG A 111 -13.85 0.51 1.88
C ARG A 111 -14.44 1.87 2.18
N LYS A 112 -15.76 2.02 2.23
CA LYS A 112 -16.42 3.29 2.55
C LYS A 112 -16.34 3.65 4.04
N TYR A 113 -16.04 2.67 4.89
CA TYR A 113 -16.09 2.80 6.35
C TYR A 113 -14.74 2.58 7.03
N VAL A 114 -13.78 2.00 6.31
CA VAL A 114 -12.39 1.82 6.72
C VAL A 114 -11.48 2.94 6.22
#